data_AF-A0A094GBL4-F1
#
_entry.id   AF-A0A094GBL4-F1
#
_cell.length_a   1.000
_cell.length_b   1.000
_cell.length_c   1.000
_cell.angle_alpha   90.00
_cell.angle_beta   90.00
_cell.angle_gamma   90.00
#
_symmetry.space_group_name_H-M   'P 1'
#
loop_
_entity.id
_entity.type
_entity.pdbx_description
1 polymer ?
#
loop_
_entity_poly.entity_id
_entity_poly.type
_entity_poly.pdbx_seq_one_letter_code
_entity_poly.pdbx_strand_id
1 'polypeptide(L)'
;MDAYITARAAAFSNSNINSAWRGSGLQPFQPQTVIRAATLPTTDVIVERPHTPTEHDIFEKVFLNSSPPDFNTLYKANSVLSTALNQGVLNTPTKRYINKLADETERLNTRNTLQKRECDNLRSIIQKRRVQNKGKRAVLKGQFHISTEELRSQVVEAEAATATAQRSKKSTTPQATTSIINLINDESEEESEESEEEQYDDDIDELGL
;
A
#
# COMPACT_ATOMS: atom_id res chain seq x y z
N MET A 1 29.10 -15.63 -15.29
CA MET A 1 28.19 -16.11 -16.36
C MET A 1 28.96 -16.92 -17.40
N ASP A 2 30.11 -16.43 -17.89
CA ASP A 2 30.85 -17.04 -19.00
C ASP A 2 31.33 -18.47 -18.74
N ALA A 3 31.77 -18.79 -17.52
CA ALA A 3 32.15 -20.15 -17.14
C ALA A 3 30.98 -21.15 -17.24
N TYR A 4 29.75 -20.73 -16.89
CA TYR A 4 28.56 -21.57 -17.01
C TYR A 4 28.17 -21.78 -18.47
N ILE A 5 28.25 -20.74 -19.30
CA ILE A 5 27.95 -20.81 -20.74
C ILE A 5 28.90 -21.82 -21.42
N THR A 6 30.20 -21.74 -21.12
CA THR A 6 31.21 -22.66 -21.64
C THR A 6 31.02 -24.09 -21.15
N ALA A 7 30.77 -24.27 -19.84
CA ALA A 7 30.54 -25.60 -19.27
C ALA A 7 29.26 -26.26 -19.83
N ARG A 8 28.19 -25.47 -20.03
CA ARG A 8 26.94 -25.96 -20.63
C ARG A 8 27.16 -26.42 -22.07
N ALA A 9 27.87 -25.64 -22.88
CA ALA A 9 28.17 -26.03 -24.26
C ALA A 9 28.99 -27.33 -24.34
N ALA A 10 29.96 -27.51 -23.44
CA ALA A 10 30.74 -28.74 -23.36
C ALA A 10 29.92 -29.95 -22.87
N ALA A 11 29.05 -29.75 -21.87
CA ALA A 11 28.20 -30.79 -21.30
C ALA A 11 27.20 -31.36 -22.32
N PHE A 12 26.53 -30.50 -23.10
CA PHE A 12 25.55 -30.88 -24.12
C PHE A 12 26.19 -31.18 -25.50
N SER A 13 27.38 -31.78 -25.51
CA SER A 13 28.00 -32.24 -26.75
C SER A 13 27.38 -33.56 -27.22
N ASN A 14 27.37 -33.80 -28.54
CA ASN A 14 26.91 -35.06 -29.12
C ASN A 14 27.65 -36.28 -28.54
N SER A 15 28.93 -36.14 -28.24
CA SER A 15 29.72 -37.22 -27.62
C SER A 15 29.17 -37.59 -26.24
N ASN A 16 28.92 -36.59 -25.39
CA ASN A 16 28.42 -36.80 -24.04
C ASN A 16 26.99 -37.36 -24.03
N ILE A 17 26.12 -36.88 -24.92
CA ILE A 17 24.75 -37.39 -25.07
C ILE A 17 24.79 -38.86 -25.50
N ASN A 18 25.55 -39.18 -26.54
CA ASN A 18 25.66 -40.57 -27.02
C ASN A 18 26.33 -41.50 -26.01
N SER A 19 27.34 -41.03 -25.27
CA SER A 19 27.95 -41.82 -24.20
C SER A 19 26.97 -42.08 -23.05
N ALA A 20 26.12 -41.10 -22.72
CA ALA A 20 25.08 -41.29 -21.71
C ALA A 20 24.05 -42.35 -22.13
N TRP A 21 23.63 -42.34 -23.40
CA TRP A 21 22.69 -43.33 -23.94
C TRP A 21 23.30 -44.73 -24.02
N ARG A 22 24.61 -44.82 -24.27
CA ARG A 22 25.36 -46.07 -24.18
C ARG A 22 25.47 -46.57 -22.75
N GLY A 23 25.76 -45.67 -21.80
CA GLY A 23 25.87 -45.97 -20.38
C GLY A 23 24.57 -46.44 -19.74
N SER A 24 23.42 -45.91 -20.20
CA SER A 24 22.10 -46.35 -19.75
C SER A 24 21.60 -47.62 -20.47
N GLY A 25 22.32 -48.11 -21.49
CA GLY A 25 21.88 -49.24 -22.31
C GLY A 25 20.69 -48.92 -23.22
N LEU A 26 20.45 -47.65 -23.52
CA LEU A 26 19.39 -47.24 -24.46
C LEU A 26 19.85 -47.34 -25.92
N GLN A 27 21.13 -47.08 -26.19
CA GLN A 27 21.66 -47.13 -27.56
C GLN A 27 23.11 -47.65 -27.62
N PRO A 28 23.36 -48.84 -28.20
CA PRO A 28 22.36 -49.82 -28.64
C PRO A 28 21.54 -50.36 -27.45
N PHE A 29 20.31 -50.78 -27.72
CA PHE A 29 19.40 -51.22 -26.66
C PHE A 29 19.91 -52.49 -25.95
N GLN A 30 20.14 -52.39 -24.64
CA GLN A 30 20.63 -53.45 -23.76
C GLN A 30 19.63 -53.63 -22.60
N PRO A 31 18.67 -54.58 -22.70
CA PRO A 31 17.54 -54.67 -21.78
C PRO A 31 17.97 -54.94 -20.34
N GLN A 32 19.03 -55.73 -20.12
CA GLN A 32 19.53 -56.04 -18.78
C GLN A 32 20.10 -54.81 -18.06
N THR A 33 20.77 -53.91 -18.79
CA THR A 33 21.32 -52.67 -18.24
C THR A 33 20.21 -51.73 -17.79
N VAL A 34 19.16 -51.61 -18.62
CA VAL A 34 17.98 -50.79 -18.34
C VAL A 34 17.20 -51.34 -17.13
N ILE A 35 16.95 -52.65 -17.09
CA ILE A 35 16.24 -53.30 -15.97
C ILE A 35 17.03 -53.11 -14.68
N ARG A 36 18.35 -53.38 -14.71
CA ARG A 36 19.21 -53.20 -13.53
C ARG A 36 19.16 -51.77 -13.01
N ALA A 37 19.24 -50.77 -13.89
CA ALA A 37 19.14 -49.36 -13.53
C ALA A 37 17.77 -49.00 -12.89
N ALA A 38 16.68 -49.59 -13.38
CA ALA A 38 15.33 -49.37 -12.83
C ALA A 38 15.07 -50.10 -11.51
N THR A 39 15.77 -51.21 -11.25
CA THR A 39 15.60 -52.03 -10.03
C THR A 39 16.56 -51.67 -8.90
N LEU A 40 17.58 -50.84 -9.17
CA LEU A 40 18.44 -50.34 -8.09
C LEU A 40 17.55 -49.54 -7.14
N PRO A 41 17.63 -49.78 -5.82
CA PRO A 41 16.96 -48.93 -4.85
C PRO A 41 17.47 -47.52 -5.10
N THR A 42 16.56 -46.62 -5.46
CA THR A 42 16.85 -45.19 -5.45
C THR A 42 17.33 -44.89 -4.04
N THR A 43 18.63 -44.80 -3.87
CA THR A 43 19.15 -44.04 -2.75
C THR A 43 18.68 -42.65 -3.10
N ASP A 44 17.61 -42.21 -2.44
CA ASP A 44 17.27 -40.81 -2.31
C ASP A 44 18.46 -40.19 -1.59
N VAL A 45 19.57 -40.02 -2.30
CA VAL A 45 20.53 -39.01 -1.98
C VAL A 45 19.68 -37.77 -2.12
N ILE A 46 19.24 -37.25 -0.97
CA ILE A 46 18.76 -35.89 -0.83
C ILE A 46 19.94 -35.05 -1.29
N VAL A 47 20.07 -34.91 -2.61
CA VAL A 47 20.82 -33.83 -3.21
C VAL A 47 19.97 -32.64 -2.80
N GLU A 48 20.38 -31.96 -1.74
CA GLU A 48 19.92 -30.61 -1.47
C GLU A 48 20.11 -29.86 -2.78
N ARG A 49 19.01 -29.75 -3.53
CA ARG A 49 18.95 -28.87 -4.68
C ARG A 49 19.35 -27.52 -4.10
N PRO A 50 20.36 -26.82 -4.62
CA PRO A 50 20.65 -25.47 -4.17
C PRO A 50 19.36 -24.68 -4.36
N HIS A 51 18.64 -24.45 -3.27
CA HIS A 51 17.46 -23.62 -3.27
C HIS A 51 17.99 -22.23 -3.54
N THR A 52 17.55 -21.61 -4.64
CA THR A 52 17.59 -20.16 -4.75
C THR A 52 16.92 -19.60 -3.49
N PRO A 53 17.61 -18.81 -2.66
CA PRO A 53 17.02 -18.24 -1.47
C PRO A 53 15.76 -17.49 -1.89
N THR A 54 14.60 -18.04 -1.54
CA THR A 54 13.31 -17.37 -1.82
C THR A 54 13.03 -16.32 -0.73
N GLU A 55 13.90 -16.22 0.27
CA GLU A 55 13.97 -15.11 1.20
C GLU A 55 14.58 -13.92 0.47
N HIS A 56 13.73 -13.15 -0.21
CA HIS A 56 14.16 -11.85 -0.70
C HIS A 56 14.44 -10.99 0.54
N ASP A 57 15.61 -10.39 0.57
CA ASP A 57 16.02 -9.44 1.59
C ASP A 57 14.88 -8.41 1.79
N ILE A 58 14.63 -8.04 3.05
CA ILE A 58 13.59 -7.07 3.37
C ILE A 58 13.81 -5.74 2.63
N PHE A 59 15.07 -5.41 2.34
CA PHE A 59 15.44 -4.24 1.55
C PHE A 59 15.06 -4.42 0.07
N GLU A 60 15.26 -5.60 -0.51
CA GLU A 60 14.85 -5.89 -1.90
C GLU A 60 13.32 -5.90 -2.05
N LYS A 61 12.60 -6.42 -1.04
CA LYS A 61 11.13 -6.44 -1.00
C LYS A 61 10.48 -5.06 -1.07
N VAL A 62 11.14 -4.03 -0.54
CA VAL A 62 10.65 -2.65 -0.58
C VAL A 62 10.63 -2.10 -2.02
N PHE A 63 11.51 -2.58 -2.91
CA PHE A 63 11.69 -2.03 -4.26
C PHE A 63 11.17 -2.90 -5.40
N LEU A 64 10.87 -4.19 -5.15
CA LEU A 64 10.44 -5.15 -6.18
C LEU A 64 9.07 -4.88 -6.80
N ASN A 65 8.17 -4.23 -6.07
CA ASN A 65 6.83 -3.92 -6.55
C ASN A 65 6.80 -2.44 -6.91
N SER A 66 6.58 -2.09 -8.18
CA SER A 66 6.57 -0.71 -8.73
C SER A 66 5.48 0.23 -8.17
N SER A 67 4.98 -0.04 -6.96
CA SER A 67 4.05 0.76 -6.19
C SER A 67 4.75 1.29 -4.94
N PRO A 68 4.25 2.38 -4.32
CA PRO A 68 4.73 2.78 -3.01
C PRO A 68 4.74 1.58 -2.07
N PRO A 69 5.86 1.30 -1.39
CA PRO A 69 5.96 0.16 -0.49
C PRO A 69 4.85 0.24 0.57
N ASP A 70 4.25 -0.91 0.87
CA ASP A 70 3.25 -1.00 1.93
C ASP A 70 3.83 -0.48 3.25
N PHE A 71 3.01 0.22 4.04
CA PHE A 71 3.45 0.87 5.27
C PHE A 71 4.16 -0.11 6.21
N ASN A 72 3.60 -1.31 6.38
CA ASN A 72 4.18 -2.34 7.24
C ASN A 72 5.51 -2.86 6.68
N THR A 73 5.65 -2.92 5.37
CA THR A 73 6.88 -3.35 4.70
C THR A 73 7.98 -2.30 4.86
N LEU A 74 7.65 -1.02 4.68
CA LEU A 74 8.57 0.10 4.89
C LEU A 74 9.03 0.20 6.35
N TYR A 75 8.10 0.15 7.30
CA TYR A 75 8.40 0.19 8.74
C TYR A 75 9.35 -0.94 9.16
N LYS A 76 9.08 -2.17 8.70
CA LYS A 76 9.96 -3.31 9.00
C LYS A 76 11.35 -3.14 8.39
N ALA A 77 11.45 -2.65 7.15
CA ALA A 77 12.74 -2.38 6.52
C ALA A 77 13.53 -1.30 7.26
N ASN A 78 12.88 -0.20 7.66
CA ASN A 78 13.51 0.88 8.44
C ASN A 78 13.94 0.40 9.84
N SER A 79 13.17 -0.49 10.47
CA SER A 79 13.54 -1.11 11.75
C SER A 79 14.82 -1.95 11.59
N VAL A 80 14.88 -2.81 10.57
CA VAL A 80 16.08 -3.62 10.26
C VAL A 80 17.28 -2.73 9.91
N LEU A 81 17.07 -1.66 9.14
CA LEU A 81 18.09 -0.66 8.83
C LEU A 81 18.65 -0.04 10.11
N SER A 82 17.78 0.41 11.02
CA SER A 82 18.16 1.03 12.28
C SER A 82 19.01 0.06 13.14
N THR A 83 18.62 -1.21 13.22
CA THR A 83 19.40 -2.25 13.92
C THR A 83 20.76 -2.46 13.27
N ALA A 84 20.82 -2.58 11.95
CA ALA A 84 22.07 -2.77 11.22
C ALA A 84 23.02 -1.57 11.35
N LEU A 85 22.49 -0.34 11.32
CA LEU A 85 23.26 0.88 11.51
C LEU A 85 23.89 0.95 12.90
N ASN A 86 23.17 0.50 13.94
CA ASN A 86 23.70 0.47 15.30
C ASN A 86 24.89 -0.50 15.43
N GLN A 87 24.87 -1.62 14.70
CA GLN A 87 25.96 -2.61 14.66
C GLN A 87 27.10 -2.23 13.70
N GLY A 88 26.87 -1.32 12.75
CA GLY A 88 27.81 -0.95 11.70
C GLY A 88 28.91 0.03 12.10
N VAL A 89 29.91 0.16 11.21
CA VAL A 89 31.13 0.98 11.37
C VAL A 89 30.93 2.47 11.07
N LEU A 90 29.73 2.87 10.63
CA LEU A 90 29.44 4.27 10.30
C LEU A 90 29.65 5.19 11.52
N ASN A 91 30.03 6.45 11.29
CA ASN A 91 30.17 7.42 12.37
C ASN A 91 28.78 7.88 12.88
N THR A 92 28.75 8.41 14.11
CA THR A 92 27.52 8.87 14.77
C THR A 92 26.69 9.89 13.96
N PRO A 93 27.28 10.95 13.34
CA PRO A 93 26.48 11.92 12.59
C PRO A 93 25.81 11.31 11.36
N THR A 94 26.50 10.42 10.63
CA THR A 94 25.91 9.71 9.47
C THR A 94 24.78 8.78 9.93
N LYS A 95 24.94 8.04 11.04
CA LYS A 95 23.84 7.20 11.58
C LYS A 95 22.60 8.04 11.94
N ARG A 96 22.79 9.17 12.63
CA ARG A 96 21.70 10.08 12.98
C ARG A 96 20.96 10.62 11.76
N TYR A 97 21.70 10.99 10.73
CA TYR A 97 21.10 11.49 9.49
C TYR A 97 20.25 10.41 8.80
N ILE A 98 20.75 9.18 8.71
CA ILE A 98 20.01 8.08 8.08
C ILE A 98 18.74 7.75 8.87
N ASN A 99 18.81 7.69 10.22
CA ASN A 99 17.63 7.48 11.05
C ASN A 99 16.59 8.60 10.86
N LYS A 100 17.04 9.86 10.81
CA LYS A 100 16.16 11.00 10.54
C LYS A 100 15.48 10.91 9.16
N LEU A 101 16.19 10.42 8.14
CA LEU A 101 15.59 10.16 6.84
C LEU A 101 14.54 9.05 6.92
N ALA A 102 14.80 7.96 7.63
CA ALA A 102 13.83 6.90 7.84
C ALA A 102 12.55 7.43 8.52
N ASP A 103 12.70 8.18 9.62
CA ASP A 103 11.57 8.77 10.35
C ASP A 103 10.73 9.71 9.47
N GLU A 104 11.39 10.61 8.72
CA GLU A 104 10.69 11.53 7.83
C GLU A 104 9.99 10.81 6.67
N THR A 105 10.55 9.71 6.15
CA THR A 105 9.87 8.90 5.12
C THR A 105 8.60 8.23 5.66
N GLU A 106 8.62 7.72 6.89
CA GLU A 106 7.43 7.13 7.52
C GLU A 106 6.35 8.20 7.80
N ARG A 107 6.78 9.36 8.31
CA ARG A 107 5.89 10.51 8.55
C ARG A 107 5.24 10.99 7.26
N LEU A 108 6.02 11.10 6.17
CA LEU A 108 5.52 11.51 4.86
C LEU A 108 4.55 10.47 4.28
N ASN A 109 4.85 9.17 4.41
CA ASN A 109 3.98 8.11 3.94
C ASN A 109 2.63 8.10 4.68
N THR A 110 2.66 8.31 6.00
CA THR A 110 1.45 8.42 6.84
C THR A 110 0.59 9.60 6.41
N ARG A 111 1.19 10.79 6.25
CA ARG A 111 0.50 11.98 5.74
C ARG A 111 -0.10 11.76 4.35
N ASN A 112 0.66 11.16 3.44
CA ASN A 112 0.21 10.87 2.09
C ASN A 112 -0.99 9.92 2.08
N THR A 113 -0.96 8.88 2.92
CA THR A 113 -2.04 7.92 3.06
C THR A 113 -3.31 8.57 3.62
N LEU A 114 -3.19 9.41 4.64
CA LEU A 114 -4.32 10.16 5.21
C LEU A 114 -4.94 11.09 4.16
N GLN A 115 -4.11 11.86 3.46
CA GLN A 115 -4.57 12.79 2.42
C GLN A 115 -5.26 12.08 1.26
N LYS A 116 -4.75 10.91 0.83
CA LYS A 116 -5.41 10.08 -0.17
C LYS A 116 -6.81 9.65 0.28
N ARG A 117 -6.95 9.19 1.53
CA ARG A 117 -8.25 8.82 2.10
C ARG A 117 -9.24 9.99 2.15
N GLU A 118 -8.77 11.17 2.55
CA GLU A 118 -9.59 12.38 2.55
C GLU A 118 -10.03 12.75 1.12
N CYS A 119 -9.11 12.72 0.17
CA CYS A 119 -9.38 13.00 -1.23
C CYS A 119 -10.41 12.01 -1.82
N ASP A 120 -10.28 10.72 -1.51
CA ASP A 120 -11.22 9.70 -1.97
C ASP A 120 -12.60 9.84 -1.33
N ASN A 121 -12.66 10.22 -0.04
CA ASN A 121 -13.91 10.55 0.64
C ASN A 121 -14.60 11.75 -0.02
N LEU A 122 -13.87 12.86 -0.22
CA LEU A 122 -14.39 14.05 -0.89
C LEU A 122 -14.86 13.75 -2.31
N ARG A 123 -14.09 12.99 -3.10
CA ARG A 123 -14.49 12.52 -4.43
C ARG A 123 -15.76 11.69 -4.39
N SER A 124 -15.89 10.77 -3.43
CA SER A 124 -17.10 9.95 -3.24
C SER A 124 -18.32 10.83 -2.92
N ILE A 125 -18.18 11.81 -2.03
CA ILE A 125 -19.24 12.76 -1.70
C ILE A 125 -19.64 13.59 -2.93
N ILE A 126 -18.66 14.13 -3.65
CA ILE A 126 -18.90 14.94 -4.87
C ILE A 126 -19.59 14.09 -5.94
N GLN A 127 -19.14 12.85 -6.16
CA GLN A 127 -19.75 11.95 -7.12
C GLN A 127 -21.21 11.63 -6.75
N LYS A 128 -21.48 11.33 -5.47
CA LYS A 128 -22.85 11.13 -4.96
C LYS A 128 -23.72 12.38 -5.12
N ARG A 129 -23.17 13.58 -4.91
CA ARG A 129 -23.90 14.86 -5.10
C ARG A 129 -24.15 15.19 -6.57
N ARG A 130 -23.17 14.91 -7.45
CA ARG A 130 -23.26 15.16 -8.90
C ARG A 130 -24.29 14.25 -9.55
N VAL A 131 -24.37 13.01 -9.07
CA VAL A 131 -25.34 12.01 -9.51
C VAL A 131 -26.64 12.22 -8.69
N GLN A 132 -27.36 13.31 -9.00
CA GLN A 132 -28.68 13.59 -8.39
C GLN A 132 -29.72 12.56 -8.89
N ASN A 133 -29.73 11.38 -8.29
CA ASN A 133 -30.61 10.25 -8.62
C ASN A 133 -31.99 10.33 -7.96
N LYS A 134 -32.34 11.46 -7.33
CA LYS A 134 -33.63 11.62 -6.63
C LYS A 134 -34.33 12.90 -7.08
N GLY A 135 -35.66 12.88 -7.00
CA GLY A 135 -36.51 14.02 -7.30
C GLY A 135 -36.60 14.34 -8.80
N LYS A 136 -37.09 15.54 -9.10
CA LYS A 136 -37.43 15.98 -10.46
C LYS A 136 -36.27 15.79 -11.46
N ARG A 137 -35.03 16.06 -11.04
CA ARG A 137 -33.85 15.97 -11.92
C ARG A 137 -33.53 14.53 -12.36
N ALA A 138 -33.87 13.53 -11.56
CA ALA A 138 -33.69 12.13 -11.95
C ALA A 138 -34.66 11.73 -13.06
N VAL A 139 -35.92 12.17 -12.95
CA VAL A 139 -36.98 11.93 -13.95
C VAL A 139 -36.69 12.66 -15.27
N LEU A 140 -36.14 13.88 -15.19
CA LEU A 140 -35.88 14.72 -16.37
C LEU A 140 -34.56 14.42 -17.09
N LYS A 141 -33.62 13.72 -16.45
CA LYS A 141 -32.30 13.44 -17.03
C LYS A 141 -32.40 12.36 -18.09
N GLY A 142 -31.97 12.68 -19.32
CA GLY A 142 -31.93 11.72 -20.43
C GLY A 142 -33.24 11.56 -21.19
N GLN A 143 -34.30 12.28 -20.79
CA GLN A 143 -35.58 12.27 -21.46
C GLN A 143 -35.65 13.37 -22.53
N PHE A 144 -36.11 13.02 -23.74
CA PHE A 144 -36.37 14.01 -24.78
C PHE A 144 -37.51 14.92 -24.31
N HIS A 145 -37.30 16.25 -24.35
CA HIS A 145 -38.17 17.26 -23.71
C HIS A 145 -39.50 17.52 -24.45
N ILE A 146 -40.03 16.52 -25.13
CA ILE A 146 -41.42 16.57 -25.62
C ILE A 146 -42.29 16.25 -24.40
N SER A 147 -42.95 17.28 -23.87
CA SER A 147 -43.73 17.22 -22.62
C SER A 147 -44.93 16.27 -22.76
N THR A 148 -44.73 14.97 -22.53
CA THR A 148 -45.80 13.98 -22.41
C THR A 148 -46.49 14.06 -21.05
N GLU A 149 -47.76 13.66 -20.98
CA GLU A 149 -48.53 13.62 -19.73
C GLU A 149 -47.90 12.68 -18.70
N GLU A 150 -47.33 11.56 -19.17
CA GLU A 150 -46.60 10.60 -18.34
C GLU A 150 -45.41 11.24 -17.61
N LEU A 151 -44.64 12.09 -18.31
CA LEU A 151 -43.49 12.80 -17.74
C LEU A 151 -43.94 13.78 -16.67
N ARG A 152 -45.07 14.48 -16.88
CA ARG A 152 -45.65 15.39 -15.88
C ARG A 152 -46.07 14.64 -14.62
N SER A 153 -46.74 13.50 -14.76
CA SER A 153 -47.16 12.67 -13.63
C SER A 153 -45.96 12.20 -12.79
N GLN A 154 -44.91 11.70 -13.45
CA GLN A 154 -43.69 11.24 -12.77
C GLN A 154 -42.96 12.38 -12.03
N VAL A 155 -42.96 13.60 -12.58
CA VAL A 155 -42.34 14.77 -11.92
C VAL A 155 -43.13 15.16 -10.66
N VAL A 156 -44.46 15.14 -10.70
CA VAL A 156 -45.33 15.43 -9.55
C VAL A 156 -45.14 14.39 -8.44
N GLU A 157 -45.09 13.10 -8.81
CA GLU A 157 -44.83 12.03 -7.85
C GLU A 157 -43.43 12.17 -7.20
N ALA A 158 -42.40 12.43 -8.01
CA ALA A 158 -41.05 12.67 -7.52
C ALA A 158 -40.95 13.90 -6.61
N GLU A 159 -41.74 14.95 -6.88
CA GLU A 159 -41.87 16.13 -6.02
C GLU A 159 -42.47 15.77 -4.66
N ALA A 160 -43.61 15.09 -4.66
CA ALA A 160 -44.28 14.66 -3.43
C ALA A 160 -43.38 13.75 -2.57
N ALA A 161 -42.69 12.79 -3.19
CA ALA A 161 -41.77 11.89 -2.51
C ALA A 161 -40.56 12.61 -1.88
N THR A 162 -40.02 13.63 -2.55
CA THR A 162 -38.93 14.43 -1.96
C THR A 162 -39.41 15.37 -0.85
N ALA A 163 -40.61 15.94 -0.97
CA ALA A 163 -41.20 16.81 0.04
C ALA A 163 -41.52 16.05 1.35
N THR A 164 -42.08 14.85 1.27
CA THR A 164 -42.33 14.00 2.46
C THR A 164 -41.04 13.59 3.14
N ALA A 165 -40.01 13.21 2.37
CA ALA A 165 -38.69 12.86 2.91
C ALA A 165 -37.94 14.05 3.55
N GLN A 166 -38.19 15.29 3.11
CA GLN A 166 -37.64 16.48 3.77
C GLN A 166 -38.37 16.81 5.08
N ARG A 167 -39.70 16.62 5.10
CA ARG A 167 -40.52 16.85 6.31
C ARG A 167 -40.16 15.87 7.44
N SER A 168 -39.93 14.59 7.13
CA SER A 168 -39.54 13.60 8.15
C SER A 168 -38.16 13.88 8.75
N LYS A 169 -37.20 14.37 7.97
CA LYS A 169 -35.85 14.73 8.47
C LYS A 169 -35.83 15.94 9.40
N LYS A 170 -36.80 16.86 9.25
CA LYS A 170 -36.92 18.05 10.11
C LYS A 170 -37.42 17.71 11.52
N SER A 171 -37.97 16.50 11.72
CA SER A 171 -38.50 16.03 13.01
C SER A 171 -37.46 15.30 13.88
N THR A 172 -36.27 15.00 13.36
CA THR A 172 -35.24 14.21 14.07
C THR A 172 -33.92 14.97 14.15
N THR A 173 -33.96 16.24 14.52
CA THR A 173 -32.80 16.94 15.06
C THR A 173 -32.90 16.93 16.58
N PRO A 174 -32.29 15.97 17.31
CA PRO A 174 -31.89 16.26 18.66
C PRO A 174 -30.86 17.40 18.58
N GLN A 175 -31.06 18.46 19.36
CA GLN A 175 -30.01 19.44 19.62
C GLN A 175 -28.81 18.67 20.19
N ALA A 176 -27.74 18.54 19.42
CA ALA A 176 -26.48 18.04 19.95
C ALA A 176 -25.90 19.13 20.84
N THR A 177 -26.15 18.99 22.13
CA THR A 177 -25.50 19.74 23.19
C THR A 177 -23.99 19.53 23.09
N THR A 178 -23.29 20.66 23.11
CA THR A 178 -21.86 20.85 23.38
C THR A 178 -21.33 19.99 24.53
N SER A 179 -21.06 18.71 24.28
CA SER A 179 -20.59 17.76 25.30
C SER A 179 -19.38 16.93 24.87
N ILE A 180 -18.80 17.19 23.69
CA ILE A 180 -17.59 16.51 23.22
C ILE A 180 -16.31 17.25 23.65
N ILE A 181 -16.38 18.55 23.99
CA ILE A 181 -15.17 19.34 24.32
C ILE A 181 -14.66 19.08 25.75
N ASN A 182 -15.48 18.53 26.65
CA ASN A 182 -15.10 18.40 28.07
C ASN A 182 -14.38 17.08 28.42
N LEU A 183 -14.16 16.15 27.49
CA LEU A 183 -13.44 14.89 27.77
C LEU A 183 -11.93 14.94 27.49
N ILE A 184 -11.40 16.07 27.02
CA ILE A 184 -9.96 16.23 26.75
C ILE A 184 -9.26 17.07 27.84
N ASN A 185 -10.02 17.75 28.71
CA ASN A 185 -9.49 18.81 29.58
C ASN A 185 -9.46 18.46 31.08
N ASP A 186 -9.57 17.18 31.46
CA ASP A 186 -9.70 16.74 32.87
C ASP A 186 -8.49 15.92 33.36
N GLU A 187 -7.31 16.07 32.74
CA GLU A 187 -6.10 15.37 33.20
C GLU A 187 -4.82 16.20 32.96
N SER A 188 -4.76 17.43 33.51
CA SER A 188 -3.54 18.05 34.06
C SER A 188 -3.81 19.51 34.48
N GLU A 189 -4.43 19.72 35.63
CA GLU A 189 -4.16 20.91 36.46
C GLU A 189 -3.12 20.51 37.51
N GLU A 190 -1.90 21.01 37.38
CA GLU A 190 -0.99 21.28 38.50
C GLU A 190 -0.35 22.66 38.20
N GLU A 191 -0.78 23.62 39.01
CA GLU A 191 -0.24 24.95 39.34
C GLU A 191 0.98 25.48 38.56
N SER A 192 0.87 26.71 38.04
CA SER A 192 1.47 27.87 38.75
C SER A 192 0.99 29.18 38.11
N GLU A 193 0.27 29.97 38.89
CA GLU A 193 0.07 31.39 38.66
C GLU A 193 1.42 32.11 38.72
N GLU A 194 1.77 32.92 37.71
CA GLU A 194 2.31 34.25 37.96
C GLU A 194 2.09 35.15 36.74
N SER A 195 1.23 36.14 36.97
CA SER A 195 1.01 37.34 36.20
C SER A 195 2.30 38.16 36.02
N GLU A 196 2.49 38.75 34.84
CA GLU A 196 2.89 40.16 34.74
C GLU A 196 2.59 40.69 33.32
N GLU A 197 1.85 41.79 33.30
CA GLU A 197 1.49 42.63 32.16
C GLU A 197 2.71 43.40 31.62
N GLU A 198 2.45 44.19 30.57
CA GLU A 198 3.32 45.25 30.01
C GLU A 198 4.35 44.70 29.01
N GLN A 199 4.53 45.19 27.78
CA GLN A 199 4.21 46.48 27.18
C GLN A 199 4.46 46.33 25.66
N TYR A 200 3.61 46.94 24.83
CA TYR A 200 3.90 47.11 23.41
C TYR A 200 5.08 48.06 23.24
N ASP A 201 6.06 47.69 22.43
CA ASP A 201 6.85 48.67 21.68
C ASP A 201 6.92 48.22 20.22
N ASP A 202 6.32 49.10 19.40
CA ASP A 202 6.43 49.17 17.96
C ASP A 202 7.89 49.41 17.53
N ASP A 203 8.10 49.13 16.25
CA ASP A 203 9.15 49.65 15.39
C ASP A 203 10.45 48.84 15.20
N ILE A 204 10.65 48.52 13.92
CA ILE A 204 11.81 48.90 13.10
C ILE A 204 12.66 47.76 12.49
N ASP A 205 12.54 47.73 11.16
CA ASP A 205 13.53 47.43 10.12
C ASP A 205 13.91 45.98 9.79
N GLU A 206 13.09 45.44 8.91
CA GLU A 206 13.49 44.59 7.78
C GLU A 206 14.59 45.26 6.94
N LEU A 207 15.86 44.96 7.26
CA LEU A 207 16.96 45.01 6.30
C LEU A 207 17.97 43.89 6.61
N GLY A 208 18.03 42.88 5.75
CA GLY A 208 19.04 41.83 5.85
C GLY A 208 18.89 40.75 4.79
N LEU A 209 19.40 41.07 3.59
CA LEU A 209 19.95 40.19 2.54
C LEU A 209 19.96 38.67 2.81
#